data_AF-A0A6A6EK71-F1
#
_entry.id   AF-A0A6A6EK71-F1
#
_cell.length_a   1.000
_cell.length_b   1.000
_cell.length_c   1.000
_cell.angle_alpha   90.00
_cell.angle_beta   90.00
_cell.angle_gamma   90.00
#
_symmetry.space_group_name_H-M   'P 1'
#
loop_
_entity.id
_entity.type
_entity.pdbx_description
1 polymer ?
#
loop_
_entity_poly.entity_id
_entity_poly.type
_entity_poly.pdbx_seq_one_letter_code
_entity_poly.pdbx_strand_id
1 'polypeptide(L)'
;AITSEDVLASLAALDTNSGYAGPKQVSPGPRAARIATHTPSGGYVTGTLSETPLYTRLPNSMSFQEVYKVQLDAVLANGDCGSGIVDVKTGDLYGHIVAGCETTGIAYIMAAHHVFKDMEERL
;
A
#
# COMPACT_ATOMS: atom_id res chain seq x y z
N ALA A 1 21.10 1.57 1.84
CA ALA A 1 20.36 2.75 2.32
C ALA A 1 20.01 3.60 1.11
N ILE A 2 18.75 4.04 0.98
CA ILE A 2 18.33 4.94 -0.09
C ILE A 2 18.86 6.33 0.30
N THR A 3 20.01 6.75 -0.24
CA THR A 3 20.69 8.01 0.11
C THR A 3 20.86 8.94 -1.08
N SER A 4 20.10 8.72 -2.15
CA SER A 4 20.12 9.65 -3.28
C SER A 4 19.24 10.85 -2.95
N GLU A 5 19.86 12.02 -2.83
CA GLU A 5 19.17 13.30 -2.65
C GLU A 5 18.14 13.54 -3.75
N ASP A 6 18.37 13.04 -4.96
CA ASP A 6 17.41 13.12 -6.07
C ASP A 6 16.14 12.29 -5.80
N VAL A 7 16.29 11.15 -5.10
CA VAL A 7 15.17 10.28 -4.73
C VAL A 7 14.37 10.93 -3.60
N LEU A 8 15.05 11.50 -2.60
CA LEU A 8 14.41 12.26 -1.52
C LEU A 8 13.67 13.50 -2.04
N ALA A 9 14.28 14.25 -2.95
CA ALA A 9 13.67 15.42 -3.59
C ALA A 9 12.45 15.03 -4.44
N SER A 10 12.51 13.89 -5.13
CA SER A 10 11.37 13.36 -5.90
C SER A 10 10.22 12.90 -5.01
N LEU A 11 10.51 12.29 -3.85
CA LEU A 11 9.48 11.98 -2.84
C LEU A 11 8.82 13.25 -2.29
N ALA A 12 9.60 14.26 -1.93
CA ALA A 12 9.07 15.52 -1.41
C ALA A 12 8.28 16.34 -2.47
N ALA A 13 8.62 16.18 -3.75
CA ALA A 13 7.89 16.79 -4.86
C ALA A 13 6.54 16.10 -5.15
N LEU A 14 6.43 14.79 -4.87
CA LEU A 14 5.13 14.09 -4.90
C LEU A 14 4.18 14.68 -3.84
N ASP A 15 4.69 14.99 -2.64
CA ASP A 15 3.89 15.53 -1.53
C ASP A 15 3.26 16.90 -1.83
N THR A 16 3.86 17.70 -2.72
CA THR A 16 3.49 19.11 -2.92
C THR A 16 2.65 19.36 -4.18
N ASN A 17 2.70 18.51 -5.20
CA ASN A 17 2.00 18.73 -6.49
C ASN A 17 0.89 17.73 -6.83
N SER A 18 0.76 16.61 -6.10
CA SER A 18 -0.16 15.53 -6.48
C SER A 18 -1.39 15.40 -5.57
N GLY A 19 -1.49 16.20 -4.49
CA GLY A 19 -2.51 16.03 -3.46
C GLY A 19 -2.29 14.78 -2.58
N TYR A 20 -1.18 14.07 -2.77
CA TYR A 20 -0.78 12.93 -1.97
C TYR A 20 -0.08 13.43 -0.70
N ALA A 21 -0.76 13.43 0.43
CA ALA A 21 -0.08 13.57 1.72
C ALA A 21 0.51 12.22 2.10
N GLY A 22 1.82 12.17 2.39
CA GLY A 22 2.47 10.97 2.93
C GLY A 22 1.72 10.34 4.12
N PRO A 23 1.93 9.04 4.39
CA PRO A 23 1.18 8.33 5.41
C PRO A 23 1.38 8.96 6.79
N LYS A 24 0.30 9.28 7.50
CA LYS A 24 0.35 9.93 8.82
C LYS A 24 0.68 8.98 9.95
N GLN A 25 0.09 7.78 9.92
CA GLN A 25 0.28 6.72 10.89
C GLN A 25 -0.10 5.38 10.26
N VAL A 26 0.26 4.28 10.91
CA VAL A 26 -0.14 2.94 10.49
C VAL A 26 -1.55 2.64 11.02
N SER A 27 -2.41 2.12 10.15
CA SER A 27 -3.74 1.66 10.55
C SER A 27 -3.64 0.36 11.34
N PRO A 28 -4.35 0.21 12.48
CA PRO A 28 -4.31 -1.00 13.29
C PRO A 28 -4.99 -2.21 12.64
N GLY A 29 -5.74 -2.02 11.55
CA GLY A 29 -6.48 -3.08 10.87
C GLY A 29 -7.31 -2.56 9.70
N PRO A 30 -8.03 -3.45 8.99
CA PRO A 30 -8.87 -3.06 7.86
C PRO A 30 -10.17 -2.38 8.34
N ARG A 31 -10.71 -1.48 7.52
CA ARG A 31 -12.04 -0.86 7.67
C ARG A 31 -12.56 -0.39 6.32
N ALA A 32 -13.87 -0.24 6.16
CA ALA A 32 -14.44 0.21 4.90
C ALA A 32 -14.04 1.67 4.69
N ALA A 33 -13.14 1.87 3.74
CA ALA A 33 -12.56 3.17 3.47
C ALA A 33 -12.43 3.40 1.97
N ARG A 34 -12.52 4.68 1.59
CA ARG A 34 -11.95 5.16 0.34
C ARG A 34 -10.46 5.21 0.52
N ILE A 35 -9.75 4.62 -0.43
CA ILE A 35 -8.29 4.55 -0.42
C ILE A 35 -7.71 5.28 -1.62
N ALA A 36 -6.44 5.65 -1.47
CA ALA A 36 -5.60 6.16 -2.54
C ALA A 36 -4.27 5.40 -2.57
N THR A 37 -3.70 5.33 -3.77
CA THR A 37 -2.36 4.83 -4.06
C THR A 37 -1.70 5.69 -5.12
N HIS A 38 -0.38 5.81 -5.09
CA HIS A 38 0.38 6.35 -6.21
C HIS A 38 1.19 5.23 -6.84
N THR A 39 0.83 4.81 -8.06
CA THR A 39 1.54 3.75 -8.78
C THR A 39 2.39 4.32 -9.91
N PRO A 40 3.51 3.67 -10.28
CA PRO A 40 4.29 4.07 -11.44
C PRO A 40 3.50 4.05 -12.75
N SER A 41 2.55 3.12 -12.91
CA SER A 41 1.78 2.98 -14.16
C SER A 41 0.61 3.96 -14.27
N GLY A 42 -0.05 4.28 -13.15
CA GLY A 42 -1.32 4.98 -13.11
C GLY A 42 -1.26 6.35 -12.43
N GLY A 43 -0.13 6.73 -11.85
CA GLY A 43 -0.03 7.93 -11.02
C GLY A 43 -0.96 7.82 -9.82
N TYR A 44 -1.78 8.86 -9.58
CA TYR A 44 -2.76 8.86 -8.50
C TYR A 44 -4.00 8.01 -8.83
N VAL A 45 -4.20 6.94 -8.06
CA VAL A 45 -5.32 6.00 -8.24
C VAL A 45 -6.12 5.90 -6.94
N THR A 46 -7.44 5.96 -7.03
CA THR A 46 -8.34 5.74 -5.90
C THR A 46 -8.98 4.35 -5.91
N GLY A 47 -9.64 4.00 -4.82
CA GLY A 47 -10.40 2.75 -4.74
C GLY A 47 -11.14 2.57 -3.42
N THR A 48 -11.46 1.32 -3.12
CA THR A 48 -12.10 0.89 -1.87
C THR A 48 -11.34 -0.26 -1.22
N LEU A 49 -11.36 -0.32 0.12
CA LEU A 49 -10.77 -1.40 0.91
C LEU A 49 -11.86 -2.26 1.55
N SER A 50 -11.67 -3.58 1.50
CA SER A 50 -12.52 -4.56 2.18
C SER A 50 -12.24 -4.58 3.68
N GLU A 51 -13.29 -4.59 4.51
CA GLU A 51 -13.16 -4.70 5.98
C GLU A 51 -12.71 -6.08 6.43
N THR A 52 -12.89 -7.10 5.59
CA THR A 52 -12.54 -8.47 5.95
C THR A 52 -11.05 -8.71 5.68
N PRO A 53 -10.24 -9.01 6.73
CA PRO A 53 -8.87 -9.43 6.53
C PRO A 53 -8.81 -10.80 5.85
N LEU A 54 -7.81 -10.98 5.02
CA LEU A 54 -7.48 -12.25 4.37
C LEU A 54 -6.07 -12.66 4.81
N TYR A 55 -5.73 -13.92 4.55
CA TYR A 55 -4.43 -14.46 4.92
C TYR A 55 -3.84 -15.19 3.73
N THR A 56 -2.56 -14.95 3.47
CA THR A 56 -1.81 -15.65 2.43
C THR A 56 -0.57 -16.30 3.01
N ARG A 57 -0.10 -17.35 2.35
CA ARG A 57 1.18 -17.99 2.68
C ARG A 57 2.14 -17.71 1.55
N LEU A 58 3.24 -17.02 1.87
CA LEU A 58 4.29 -16.74 0.89
C LEU A 58 5.01 -18.03 0.47
N PRO A 59 5.58 -18.08 -0.74
CA PRO A 59 6.39 -19.21 -1.17
C PRO A 59 7.48 -19.53 -0.13
N ASN A 60 7.61 -20.81 0.23
CA ASN A 60 8.57 -21.32 1.22
C ASN A 60 8.38 -20.79 2.66
N SER A 61 7.29 -20.07 2.96
CA SER A 61 6.96 -19.66 4.33
C SER A 61 6.14 -20.74 5.05
N MET A 62 6.41 -20.90 6.35
CA MET A 62 5.58 -21.68 7.27
C MET A 62 4.53 -20.83 7.99
N SER A 63 4.60 -19.49 7.87
CA SER A 63 3.68 -18.55 8.49
C SER A 63 2.69 -17.96 7.48
N PHE A 64 1.49 -17.68 7.97
CA PHE A 64 0.50 -16.89 7.24
C PHE A 64 0.73 -15.41 7.51
N GLN A 65 0.54 -14.61 6.46
CA GLN A 65 0.65 -13.16 6.48
C GLN A 65 -0.74 -12.57 6.25
N GLU A 66 -1.13 -11.63 7.12
CA GLU A 66 -2.39 -10.90 6.94
C GLU A 66 -2.27 -9.97 5.73
N VAL A 67 -3.28 -10.01 4.87
CA VAL A 67 -3.41 -9.17 3.68
C VAL A 67 -4.81 -8.60 3.58
N TYR A 68 -4.94 -7.41 3.00
CA TYR A 68 -6.24 -6.79 2.72
C TYR A 68 -6.51 -6.80 1.23
N LYS A 69 -7.77 -7.07 0.88
CA LYS A 69 -8.25 -6.91 -0.48
C LYS A 69 -8.63 -5.46 -0.72
N VAL A 70 -8.12 -4.89 -1.81
CA VAL A 70 -8.54 -3.58 -2.33
C VAL A 70 -9.11 -3.72 -3.73
N GLN A 71 -10.04 -2.84 -4.06
CA GLN A 71 -10.55 -2.65 -5.41
C GLN A 71 -10.14 -1.25 -5.86
N LEU A 72 -9.19 -1.17 -6.79
CA LEU A 72 -8.76 0.07 -7.39
C LEU A 72 -9.68 0.45 -8.56
N ASP A 73 -9.80 1.75 -8.80
CA ASP A 73 -10.57 2.34 -9.91
C ASP A 73 -9.79 2.27 -11.25
N ALA A 74 -8.55 1.76 -11.22
CA ALA A 74 -7.70 1.50 -12.37
C ALA A 74 -7.11 0.08 -12.34
N VAL A 75 -6.67 -0.41 -13.50
CA VAL A 75 -5.95 -1.68 -13.60
C VAL A 75 -4.49 -1.51 -13.15
N LEU A 76 -3.88 -2.61 -12.70
CA LEU A 76 -2.49 -2.65 -12.26
C LEU A 76 -1.57 -3.11 -13.40
N ALA A 77 -0.31 -2.72 -13.34
CA ALA A 77 0.74 -3.20 -14.22
C ALA A 77 1.96 -3.69 -13.43
N ASN A 78 2.82 -4.46 -14.09
CA ASN A 78 4.10 -4.86 -13.53
C ASN A 78 4.92 -3.62 -13.14
N GLY A 79 5.39 -3.61 -11.89
CA GLY A 79 6.08 -2.45 -11.30
C GLY A 79 5.22 -1.66 -10.29
N ASP A 80 3.91 -1.90 -10.21
CA ASP A 80 3.05 -1.24 -9.22
C ASP A 80 3.15 -1.83 -7.80
N CYS A 81 3.81 -2.98 -7.65
CA CYS A 81 4.08 -3.57 -6.35
C CYS A 81 4.92 -2.64 -5.46
N GLY A 82 4.71 -2.69 -4.15
CA GLY A 82 5.32 -1.77 -3.19
C GLY A 82 4.60 -0.42 -3.07
N SER A 83 3.68 -0.07 -3.96
CA SER A 83 2.87 1.14 -3.82
C SER A 83 2.04 1.09 -2.54
N GLY A 84 2.13 2.16 -1.74
CA GLY A 84 1.39 2.28 -0.47
C GLY A 84 -0.09 2.54 -0.69
N ILE A 85 -0.93 1.98 0.18
CA ILE A 85 -2.38 2.24 0.23
C ILE A 85 -2.70 3.04 1.48
N VAL A 86 -3.24 4.24 1.28
CA VAL A 86 -3.63 5.14 2.37
C VAL A 86 -5.12 5.41 2.39
N ASP A 87 -5.66 5.66 3.56
CA ASP A 87 -7.01 6.19 3.74
C ASP A 87 -7.10 7.62 3.19
N VAL A 88 -8.05 7.89 2.29
CA VAL A 88 -8.24 9.22 1.69
C VAL A 88 -8.63 10.27 2.73
N LYS A 89 -9.36 9.89 3.78
CA LYS A 89 -9.86 10.82 4.80
C LYS A 89 -8.83 11.06 5.90
N THR A 90 -8.24 9.99 6.44
CA THR A 90 -7.34 10.11 7.59
C THR A 90 -5.88 10.28 7.19
N GLY A 91 -5.47 9.68 6.07
CA GLY A 91 -4.07 9.52 5.68
C GLY A 91 -3.38 8.32 6.34
N ASP A 92 -4.15 7.42 6.96
CA ASP A 92 -3.58 6.23 7.62
C ASP A 92 -3.13 5.20 6.58
N LEU A 93 -1.94 4.64 6.76
CA LEU A 93 -1.38 3.59 5.93
C LEU A 93 -2.00 2.24 6.29
N TYR A 94 -2.67 1.61 5.33
CA TYR A 94 -3.15 0.23 5.50
C TYR A 94 -2.08 -0.79 5.16
N GLY A 95 -1.24 -0.52 4.17
CA GLY A 95 -0.31 -1.51 3.64
C GLY A 95 0.33 -1.10 2.32
N HIS A 96 0.98 -2.07 1.68
CA HIS A 96 1.56 -1.90 0.35
C HIS A 96 1.15 -3.05 -0.58
N ILE A 97 1.03 -2.79 -1.88
CA ILE A 97 0.61 -3.78 -2.88
C ILE A 97 1.65 -4.90 -3.00
N VAL A 98 1.20 -6.16 -2.87
CA VAL A 98 2.03 -7.36 -3.06
C VAL A 98 1.56 -8.26 -4.21
N ALA A 99 0.30 -8.13 -4.59
CA ALA A 99 -0.26 -8.83 -5.75
C ALA A 99 -1.39 -7.99 -6.36
N GLY A 100 -1.51 -8.04 -7.69
CA GLY A 100 -2.48 -7.27 -8.45
C GLY A 100 -3.02 -8.06 -9.63
N CYS A 101 -4.23 -7.73 -10.07
CA CYS A 101 -4.82 -8.26 -11.28
C CYS A 101 -4.82 -7.18 -12.37
N GLU A 102 -4.13 -7.47 -13.48
CA GLU A 102 -3.96 -6.54 -14.61
C GLU A 102 -5.25 -6.23 -15.38
N THR A 103 -6.36 -6.94 -15.09
CA THR A 103 -7.62 -6.78 -15.82
C THR A 103 -8.80 -6.34 -14.96
N THR A 104 -8.71 -6.44 -13.63
CA THR A 104 -9.86 -6.20 -12.74
C THR A 104 -9.65 -5.06 -11.75
N GLY A 105 -8.42 -4.58 -11.56
CA GLY A 105 -8.08 -3.58 -10.52
C GLY A 105 -8.14 -4.14 -9.10
N ILE A 106 -8.39 -5.45 -8.92
CA ILE A 106 -8.27 -6.10 -7.62
C ILE A 106 -6.78 -6.21 -7.25
N ALA A 107 -6.44 -5.79 -6.03
CA ALA A 107 -5.12 -5.96 -5.46
C ALA A 107 -5.20 -6.54 -4.05
N TYR A 108 -4.09 -7.14 -3.63
CA TYR A 108 -3.86 -7.55 -2.25
C TYR A 108 -2.69 -6.77 -1.69
N ILE A 109 -2.88 -6.25 -0.48
CA ILE A 109 -1.87 -5.47 0.22
C ILE A 109 -1.44 -6.18 1.49
N MET A 110 -0.15 -6.14 1.79
CA MET A 110 0.35 -6.65 3.07
C MET A 110 0.08 -5.62 4.17
N ALA A 111 -0.50 -6.06 5.28
CA ALA A 111 -0.89 -5.19 6.38
C ALA A 111 0.33 -4.47 6.99
N ALA A 112 0.33 -3.14 6.95
CA ALA A 112 1.45 -2.33 7.43
C ALA A 112 1.76 -2.61 8.91
N HIS A 113 0.75 -2.74 9.77
CA HIS A 113 0.98 -2.92 11.21
C HIS A 113 1.76 -4.20 11.54
N HIS A 114 1.63 -5.26 10.73
CA HIS A 114 2.44 -6.47 10.88
C HIS A 114 3.86 -6.26 10.36
N VAL A 115 4.02 -5.58 9.23
CA VAL A 115 5.33 -5.31 8.62
C VAL A 115 6.20 -4.44 9.53
N PHE A 116 5.66 -3.32 10.03
CA PHE A 116 6.41 -2.41 10.91
C PHE A 116 6.75 -3.08 12.25
N LYS A 117 5.84 -3.88 12.80
CA LYS A 117 6.12 -4.67 14.02
C LYS A 117 7.25 -5.69 13.81
N ASP A 118 7.25 -6.45 12.71
CA ASP A 118 8.34 -7.39 12.40
C ASP A 118 9.68 -6.68 12.22
N MET A 119 9.67 -5.47 11.62
CA MET A 119 10.88 -4.66 11.48
C MET A 119 11.43 -4.21 12.85
N GLU A 120 10.57 -3.74 13.75
CA GLU A 120 10.98 -3.32 15.09
C GLU A 120 11.54 -4.48 15.94
N GLU A 121 10.96 -5.67 15.81
CA GLU A 121 11.41 -6.86 16.54
C GLU A 121 12.75 -7.42 16.03
N ARG A 122 13.22 -6.96 14.86
CA ARG A 122 14.42 -7.48 14.17
C ARG A 122 15.54 -6.44 14.03
N LEU A 123 15.35 -5.24 14.56
CA LEU A 123 16.37 -4.18 14.69
C LEU A 123 17.06 -4.27 16.06
#